data_AF-A0A2D6QWP9-F1
#
_entry.id   AF-A0A2D6QWP9-F1
#
_cell.length_a   1.000
_cell.length_b   1.000
_cell.length_c   1.000
_cell.angle_alpha   90.00
_cell.angle_beta   90.00
_cell.angle_gamma   90.00
#
_symmetry.space_group_name_H-M   'P 1'
#
loop_
_entity.id
_entity.type
_entity.pdbx_description
1 polymer ?
#
loop_
_entity_poly.entity_id
_entity_poly.type
_entity_poly.pdbx_seq_one_letter_code
_entity_poly.pdbx_strand_id
1 'polypeptide(L)'
;MATKTTTTNLADERYAELKLILEERRRDIMAEVHERMRDVRVEGSGAAMYGVLDSVESSESDIQDEIEFALIQMKAETLSKIDEALQRLEVSAYGNCFECASEIAEQRLRALPFAVRCKACEEAREQAAEEQPGDDRRGVAGLFVDSSN
;
A
#
# COMPACT_ATOMS: atom_id res chain seq x y z
N MET A 1 32.78 16.88 29.67
CA MET A 1 31.89 15.71 29.45
C MET A 1 30.45 16.14 29.74
N ALA A 2 29.72 16.77 28.81
CA ALA A 2 28.32 17.18 29.05
C ALA A 2 27.58 17.63 27.76
N THR A 3 27.54 16.81 26.71
CA THR A 3 26.80 17.17 25.47
C THR A 3 25.84 16.11 24.93
N LYS A 4 25.67 14.96 25.61
CA LYS A 4 24.81 13.87 25.11
C LYS A 4 23.31 14.04 25.41
N THR A 5 22.92 14.88 26.35
CA THR A 5 21.52 14.94 26.86
C THR A 5 20.56 15.75 25.96
N THR A 6 21.06 16.68 25.15
CA THR A 6 20.20 17.55 24.32
C THR A 6 19.73 16.85 23.04
N THR A 7 20.54 15.97 22.46
CA THR A 7 20.23 15.28 21.20
C THR A 7 19.12 14.24 21.36
N THR A 8 19.01 13.59 22.51
CA THR A 8 17.95 12.60 22.80
C THR A 8 16.57 13.25 22.96
N ASN A 9 16.48 14.43 23.59
CA ASN A 9 15.19 15.13 23.79
C ASN A 9 14.60 15.64 22.45
N LEU A 10 15.43 16.20 21.59
CA LEU A 10 15.02 16.65 20.24
C LEU A 10 14.63 15.48 19.34
N ALA A 11 15.28 14.33 19.52
CA ALA A 11 14.90 13.13 18.81
C ALA A 11 13.49 12.68 19.26
N ASP A 12 13.24 12.60 20.58
CA ASP A 12 11.94 12.21 21.15
C ASP A 12 10.76 13.11 20.70
N GLU A 13 10.95 14.43 20.67
CA GLU A 13 9.92 15.36 20.16
C GLU A 13 9.63 15.13 18.67
N ARG A 14 10.68 14.94 17.86
CA ARG A 14 10.55 14.61 16.44
C ARG A 14 9.87 13.26 16.23
N TYR A 15 10.20 12.25 17.05
CA TYR A 15 9.57 10.94 17.04
C TYR A 15 8.07 11.02 17.35
N ALA A 16 7.69 11.83 18.34
CA ALA A 16 6.29 12.04 18.70
C ALA A 16 5.50 12.72 17.58
N GLU A 17 6.05 13.75 16.95
CA GLU A 17 5.42 14.44 15.81
C GLU A 17 5.21 13.49 14.62
N LEU A 18 6.22 12.69 14.28
CA LEU A 18 6.15 11.70 13.22
C LEU A 18 5.14 10.59 13.50
N LYS A 19 5.09 10.09 14.74
CA LYS A 19 4.09 9.11 15.16
C LYS A 19 2.67 9.66 14.97
N LEU A 20 2.42 10.91 15.34
CA LEU A 20 1.12 11.56 15.15
C LEU A 20 0.73 11.64 13.67
N ILE A 21 1.66 12.04 12.79
CA ILE A 21 1.43 12.11 11.34
C ILE A 21 1.07 10.73 10.78
N LEU A 22 1.78 9.68 11.18
CA LEU A 22 1.51 8.32 10.71
C LEU A 22 0.18 7.76 11.23
N GLU A 23 -0.16 8.01 12.50
CA GLU A 23 -1.44 7.61 13.09
C GLU A 23 -2.62 8.35 12.46
N GLU A 24 -2.44 9.63 12.15
CA GLU A 24 -3.42 10.43 11.40
C GLU A 24 -3.61 9.86 10.00
N ARG A 25 -2.52 9.64 9.26
CA ARG A 25 -2.60 9.06 7.93
C ARG A 25 -3.23 7.67 7.91
N ARG A 26 -2.95 6.84 8.92
CA ARG A 26 -3.58 5.53 9.09
C ARG A 26 -5.10 5.66 9.25
N ARG A 27 -5.55 6.60 10.09
CA ARG A 27 -6.97 6.90 10.28
C ARG A 27 -7.63 7.36 8.98
N ASP A 28 -6.99 8.26 8.24
CA ASP A 28 -7.53 8.79 6.98
C ASP A 28 -7.71 7.68 5.95
N ILE A 29 -6.70 6.84 5.74
CA ILE A 29 -6.78 5.73 4.79
C ILE A 29 -7.84 4.72 5.21
N MET A 30 -7.95 4.41 6.50
CA MET A 30 -9.02 3.53 7.00
C MET A 30 -10.41 4.13 6.78
N ALA A 31 -10.58 5.43 7.00
CA ALA A 31 -11.84 6.12 6.76
C ALA A 31 -12.22 6.08 5.28
N GLU A 32 -11.27 6.39 4.39
CA GLU A 32 -11.49 6.32 2.94
C GLU A 32 -11.86 4.90 2.48
N VAL A 33 -11.19 3.85 2.99
CA VAL A 33 -11.53 2.46 2.65
C VAL A 33 -12.94 2.11 3.14
N HIS A 34 -13.30 2.53 4.35
CA HIS A 34 -14.61 2.23 4.92
C HIS A 34 -15.75 2.95 4.21
N GLU A 35 -15.55 4.20 3.82
CA GLU A 35 -16.49 4.98 3.02
C GLU A 35 -16.67 4.34 1.64
N ARG A 36 -15.56 4.02 0.98
CA ARG A 36 -15.58 3.37 -0.35
C ARG A 36 -16.28 2.01 -0.33
N MET A 37 -16.04 1.17 0.69
CA MET A 37 -16.78 -0.08 0.89
C MET A 37 -18.29 0.11 1.13
N ARG A 38 -18.70 1.23 1.72
CA ARG A 38 -20.11 1.55 1.91
C ARG A 38 -20.76 1.93 0.58
N ASP A 39 -20.08 2.72 -0.24
CA ASP A 39 -20.57 3.17 -1.55
C ASP A 39 -20.85 2.00 -2.49
N VAL A 40 -19.88 1.07 -2.65
CA VAL A 40 -20.07 -0.16 -3.44
C VAL A 40 -21.30 -0.94 -2.99
N ARG A 41 -21.53 -1.01 -1.67
CA ARG A 41 -22.65 -1.76 -1.10
C ARG A 41 -24.00 -1.09 -1.38
N VAL A 42 -24.03 0.25 -1.40
CA VAL A 42 -25.23 1.03 -1.74
C VAL A 42 -25.54 0.93 -3.23
N GLU A 43 -24.51 1.03 -4.09
CA GLU A 43 -24.66 0.91 -5.54
C GLU A 43 -25.10 -0.50 -5.96
N GLY A 44 -24.46 -1.55 -5.41
CA GLY A 44 -24.87 -2.93 -5.63
C GLY A 44 -26.25 -3.28 -5.07
N SER A 45 -26.67 -2.65 -3.97
CA SER A 45 -28.03 -2.79 -3.41
C SER A 45 -29.08 -2.02 -4.21
N GLY A 46 -28.71 -0.87 -4.79
CA GLY A 46 -29.59 -0.02 -5.60
C GLY A 46 -29.92 -0.66 -6.95
N ALA A 47 -28.91 -1.25 -7.60
CA ALA A 47 -29.07 -2.01 -8.85
C ALA A 47 -29.99 -3.23 -8.68
N ALA A 48 -29.90 -3.95 -7.55
CA ALA A 48 -30.78 -5.07 -7.24
C ALA A 48 -32.26 -4.65 -6.99
N MET A 49 -32.51 -3.39 -6.65
CA MET A 49 -33.84 -2.85 -6.35
C MET A 49 -34.49 -2.12 -7.56
N TYR A 50 -33.69 -1.57 -8.48
CA TYR A 50 -34.16 -0.68 -9.56
C TYR A 50 -33.89 -1.21 -10.99
N GLY A 51 -33.89 -2.52 -11.19
CA GLY A 51 -34.16 -3.09 -12.52
C GLY A 51 -33.04 -3.94 -13.11
N VAL A 52 -33.46 -4.84 -13.99
CA VAL A 52 -32.61 -5.73 -14.79
C VAL A 52 -31.60 -4.88 -15.56
N LEU A 53 -30.34 -4.91 -15.15
CA LEU A 53 -29.23 -4.32 -15.90
C LEU A 53 -29.14 -5.00 -17.28
N ASP A 54 -28.91 -4.22 -18.34
CA ASP A 54 -28.45 -4.77 -19.63
C ASP A 54 -27.05 -5.39 -19.44
N SER A 55 -26.72 -6.41 -20.23
CA SER A 55 -25.36 -6.94 -20.40
C SER A 55 -24.25 -5.88 -20.48
N VAL A 56 -24.49 -4.73 -21.10
CA VAL A 56 -23.52 -3.62 -21.17
C VAL A 56 -23.37 -2.94 -19.80
N GLU A 57 -24.48 -2.65 -19.12
CA GLU A 57 -24.45 -2.01 -17.79
C GLU A 57 -23.85 -2.93 -16.72
N SER A 58 -24.12 -4.24 -16.78
CA SER A 58 -23.48 -5.24 -15.91
C SER A 58 -21.97 -5.25 -16.13
N SER A 59 -21.52 -5.25 -17.38
CA SER A 59 -20.08 -5.27 -17.70
C SER A 59 -19.37 -4.01 -17.20
N GLU A 60 -20.02 -2.85 -17.27
CA GLU A 60 -19.45 -1.60 -16.74
C GLU A 60 -19.36 -1.62 -15.20
N SER A 61 -20.39 -2.14 -14.50
CA SER A 61 -20.33 -2.31 -13.05
C SER A 61 -19.26 -3.29 -12.60
N ASP A 62 -19.09 -4.41 -13.33
CA ASP A 62 -18.06 -5.41 -13.02
C ASP A 62 -16.65 -4.81 -13.10
N ILE A 63 -16.37 -4.01 -14.14
CA ILE A 63 -15.08 -3.30 -14.29
C ILE A 63 -14.87 -2.29 -13.17
N GLN A 64 -15.93 -1.57 -12.78
CA GLN A 64 -15.88 -0.60 -11.68
C GLN A 64 -15.54 -1.27 -10.35
N ASP A 65 -16.18 -2.40 -10.06
CA ASP A 65 -15.91 -3.22 -8.86
C ASP A 65 -14.47 -3.75 -8.84
N GLU A 66 -13.93 -4.19 -9.99
CA GLU A 66 -12.54 -4.64 -10.12
C GLU A 66 -11.55 -3.51 -9.81
N ILE A 67 -11.77 -2.31 -10.35
CA ILE A 67 -10.95 -1.12 -10.08
C ILE A 67 -11.03 -0.75 -8.60
N GLU A 68 -12.22 -0.79 -8.01
CA GLU A 68 -12.45 -0.51 -6.60
C GLU A 68 -11.65 -1.46 -5.71
N PHE A 69 -11.72 -2.75 -6.03
CA PHE A 69 -11.02 -3.80 -5.30
C PHE A 69 -9.50 -3.61 -5.36
N ALA A 70 -8.97 -3.30 -6.54
CA ALA A 70 -7.54 -2.99 -6.72
C ALA A 70 -7.11 -1.78 -5.87
N LEU A 71 -7.91 -0.71 -5.85
CA LEU A 71 -7.64 0.47 -5.01
C LEU A 71 -7.66 0.13 -3.51
N ILE A 72 -8.62 -0.68 -3.06
CA ILE A 72 -8.68 -1.15 -1.67
C ILE A 72 -7.43 -1.98 -1.32
N GLN A 73 -6.99 -2.86 -2.22
CA GLN A 73 -5.79 -3.67 -2.02
C GLN A 73 -4.54 -2.80 -1.88
N MET A 74 -4.36 -1.81 -2.78
CA MET A 74 -3.25 -0.85 -2.69
C MET A 74 -3.26 -0.04 -1.39
N LYS A 75 -4.45 0.37 -0.92
CA LYS A 75 -4.60 1.07 0.37
C LYS A 75 -4.26 0.16 1.55
N ALA A 76 -4.65 -1.11 1.52
CA ALA A 76 -4.31 -2.09 2.54
C ALA A 76 -2.80 -2.35 2.61
N GLU A 77 -2.11 -2.45 1.48
CA GLU A 77 -0.65 -2.54 1.45
C GLU A 77 0.01 -1.29 2.04
N THR A 78 -0.55 -0.11 1.76
CA THR A 78 -0.06 1.15 2.31
C THR A 78 -0.24 1.21 3.82
N LEU A 79 -1.39 0.75 4.34
CA LEU A 79 -1.63 0.62 5.79
C LEU A 79 -0.61 -0.31 6.45
N SER A 80 -0.32 -1.46 5.83
CA SER A 80 0.70 -2.39 6.33
C SER A 80 2.08 -1.73 6.42
N LYS A 81 2.47 -0.94 5.42
CA LYS A 81 3.73 -0.17 5.45
C LYS A 81 3.74 0.88 6.57
N ILE A 82 2.61 1.54 6.84
CA ILE A 82 2.48 2.51 7.93
C ILE A 82 2.59 1.83 9.29
N ASP A 83 1.93 0.69 9.49
CA ASP A 83 2.00 -0.07 10.75
C ASP A 83 3.43 -0.59 11.00
N GLU A 84 4.14 -1.01 9.95
CA GLU A 84 5.55 -1.38 10.03
C GLU A 84 6.43 -0.18 10.41
N ALA A 85 6.18 1.00 9.84
CA ALA A 85 6.87 2.23 10.21
C ALA A 85 6.60 2.62 11.68
N LEU A 86 5.37 2.45 12.17
CA LEU A 86 5.00 2.70 13.56
C LEU A 86 5.72 1.74 14.52
N GLN A 87 5.80 0.44 14.22
CA GLN A 87 6.59 -0.50 15.02
C GLN A 87 8.07 -0.12 15.09
N ARG A 88 8.64 0.38 13.98
CA ARG A 88 10.05 0.79 13.94
C ARG A 88 10.33 2.06 14.72
N LEU A 89 9.36 2.97 14.78
CA LEU A 89 9.42 4.15 15.65
C LEU A 89 9.50 3.73 17.13
N GLU A 90 8.76 2.69 17.54
CA GLU A 90 8.79 2.19 18.94
C GLU A 90 10.15 1.59 19.32
N VAL A 91 10.87 1.00 18.36
CA VAL A 91 12.20 0.39 18.60
C VAL A 91 13.35 1.42 18.48
N SER A 92 13.06 2.72 18.29
CA SER A 92 14.05 3.78 18.07
C SER A 92 14.99 3.56 16.88
N ALA A 93 14.62 2.69 15.92
CA ALA A 93 15.41 2.38 14.73
C ALA A 93 15.07 3.30 13.54
N TYR A 94 14.22 4.30 13.76
CA TYR A 94 13.71 5.17 12.71
C TYR A 94 14.79 6.11 12.16
N GLY A 95 14.69 6.41 10.87
CA GLY A 95 15.73 7.11 10.14
C GLY A 95 16.85 6.21 9.66
N ASN A 96 16.78 4.89 9.88
CA ASN A 96 17.69 3.92 9.26
C ASN A 96 16.94 3.06 8.23
N CYS A 97 17.59 2.79 7.10
CA CYS A 97 17.07 1.94 6.04
C CYS A 97 16.90 0.50 6.52
N PHE A 98 15.81 -0.17 6.13
CA PHE A 98 15.60 -1.57 6.47
C PHE A 98 16.67 -2.54 5.93
N GLU A 99 17.12 -2.32 4.70
CA GLU A 99 17.99 -3.28 4.01
C GLU A 99 19.47 -3.07 4.33
N CYS A 100 19.90 -1.81 4.38
CA CYS A 100 21.32 -1.48 4.56
C CYS A 100 21.64 -0.78 5.89
N ALA A 101 20.64 -0.57 6.76
CA ALA A 101 20.78 0.12 8.04
C ALA A 101 21.40 1.53 7.96
N SER A 102 21.48 2.13 6.77
CA SER A 102 22.04 3.46 6.55
C SER A 102 21.04 4.55 6.92
N GLU A 103 21.54 5.72 7.33
CA GLU A 103 20.69 6.86 7.64
C GLU A 103 19.91 7.33 6.40
N ILE A 104 18.59 7.45 6.53
CA ILE A 104 17.69 7.96 5.50
C ILE A 104 17.80 9.48 5.49
N ALA A 105 18.10 10.05 4.33
CA ALA A 105 18.23 11.50 4.17
C ALA A 105 16.99 12.25 4.72
N GLU A 106 17.20 13.28 5.53
CA GLU A 106 16.11 14.06 6.14
C GLU A 106 15.15 14.65 5.11
N GLN A 107 15.65 15.02 3.93
CA GLN A 107 14.83 15.50 2.81
C GLN A 107 13.77 14.47 2.37
N ARG A 108 14.13 13.18 2.41
CA ARG A 108 13.22 12.07 2.09
C ARG A 108 12.20 11.85 3.21
N LEU A 109 12.63 11.92 4.47
CA LEU A 109 11.72 11.81 5.62
C LEU A 109 10.75 12.98 5.71
N ARG A 110 11.16 14.20 5.31
CA ARG A 110 10.27 15.37 5.21
C ARG A 110 9.22 15.23 4.11
N ALA A 111 9.59 14.65 2.96
CA ALA A 111 8.66 14.44 1.84
C ALA A 111 7.77 13.20 2.05
N LEU A 112 8.34 12.13 2.60
CA LEU A 112 7.72 10.82 2.82
C LEU A 112 8.10 10.32 4.21
N PRO A 113 7.36 10.72 5.26
CA PRO A 113 7.64 10.36 6.65
C PRO A 113 7.41 8.87 6.97
N PHE A 114 6.91 8.08 6.03
CA PHE A 114 6.79 6.62 6.16
C PHE A 114 7.87 5.87 5.36
N ALA A 115 8.89 6.57 4.83
CA ALA A 115 9.93 5.92 4.06
C ALA A 115 10.73 4.93 4.93
N VAL A 116 10.59 3.64 4.62
CA VAL A 116 11.22 2.53 5.36
C VAL A 116 12.61 2.17 4.81
N ARG A 117 12.90 2.59 3.57
CA ARG A 117 14.15 2.37 2.86
C ARG A 117 14.80 3.68 2.42
N CYS A 118 16.13 3.66 2.26
CA CYS A 118 16.87 4.72 1.60
C CYS A 118 16.60 4.71 0.09
N LYS A 119 16.94 5.81 -0.59
CA LYS A 119 16.73 5.97 -2.03
C LYS A 119 17.33 4.82 -2.85
N ALA A 120 18.58 4.46 -2.57
CA ALA A 120 19.28 3.40 -3.31
C ALA A 120 18.61 2.02 -3.17
N CYS A 121 18.14 1.68 -1.96
CA CYS A 121 17.43 0.43 -1.71
C CYS A 121 16.04 0.42 -2.36
N GLU A 122 15.34 1.55 -2.39
CA GLU A 122 14.07 1.64 -3.09
C GLU A 122 14.25 1.50 -4.61
N GLU A 123 15.22 2.22 -5.19
CA GLU A 123 15.52 2.14 -6.64
C GLU A 123 15.92 0.71 -7.05
N ALA A 124 16.70 0.01 -6.24
CA ALA A 124 17.07 -1.39 -6.50
C ALA A 124 15.86 -2.33 -6.47
N ARG A 125 14.90 -2.09 -5.57
CA ARG A 125 13.68 -2.90 -5.48
C ARG A 125 12.72 -2.63 -6.63
N GLU A 126 12.57 -1.37 -7.04
CA GLU A 126 11.78 -0.99 -8.20
C GLU A 126 12.32 -1.66 -9.46
N GLN A 127 13.64 -1.62 -9.68
CA GLN A 127 14.29 -2.32 -10.79
C GLN A 127 14.06 -3.84 -10.72
N ALA A 128 14.23 -4.45 -9.54
CA ALA A 128 13.99 -5.88 -9.37
C ALA A 128 12.51 -6.28 -9.54
N ALA A 129 11.57 -5.36 -9.31
CA ALA A 129 10.15 -5.57 -9.56
C ALA A 129 9.80 -5.42 -11.05
N GLU A 130 10.45 -4.50 -11.77
CA GLU A 130 10.32 -4.34 -13.23
C GLU A 130 10.95 -5.51 -14.00
N GLU A 131 11.99 -6.14 -13.45
CA GLU A 131 12.67 -7.30 -14.05
C GLU A 131 11.94 -8.64 -13.82
N GLN A 132 10.85 -8.68 -13.04
CA GLN A 132 9.97 -9.84 -12.96
C GLN A 132 8.87 -9.73 -14.02
N PRO A 133 9.01 -10.37 -15.20
CA PRO A 133 7.87 -10.50 -16.10
C PRO A 133 6.82 -11.31 -15.35
N GLY A 134 5.59 -10.80 -15.31
CA GLY A 134 4.45 -11.49 -14.72
C GLY A 134 4.41 -12.94 -15.18
N ASP A 135 4.37 -13.85 -14.21
CA ASP A 135 4.06 -15.27 -14.35
C ASP A 135 2.88 -15.42 -15.33
N ASP A 136 3.21 -15.78 -16.57
CA ASP A 136 2.28 -16.03 -17.67
C ASP A 136 1.49 -17.30 -17.34
N ARG A 137 0.47 -17.13 -16.49
CA ARG A 137 -0.60 -18.11 -16.33
C ARG A 137 -1.45 -18.10 -17.58
N ARG A 138 -0.94 -18.71 -18.65
CA ARG A 138 -1.72 -19.01 -19.86
C ARG A 138 -1.36 -20.40 -20.37
N GLY A 139 -2.23 -21.39 -20.10
CA GLY A 139 -2.20 -22.67 -20.81
C GLY A 139 -2.60 -23.93 -20.04
N VAL A 140 -3.70 -23.92 -19.27
CA VAL A 140 -4.48 -25.16 -19.14
C VAL A 140 -5.44 -25.23 -20.33
N ALA A 141 -5.62 -26.45 -20.86
CA ALA A 141 -6.53 -26.88 -21.94
C ALA A 141 -5.92 -26.96 -23.35
N GLY A 142 -5.57 -28.19 -23.74
CA GLY A 142 -5.19 -28.56 -25.11
C GLY A 142 -5.01 -30.06 -25.34
N LEU A 143 -5.73 -30.91 -24.58
CA LEU A 143 -5.92 -32.33 -24.88
C LEU A 143 -6.77 -32.48 -26.16
N PHE A 144 -6.25 -32.30 -27.38
CA PHE A 144 -6.97 -32.74 -28.60
C PHE A 144 -6.05 -32.84 -29.83
N VAL A 145 -5.56 -34.06 -30.13
CA VAL A 145 -5.33 -34.69 -31.46
C VAL A 145 -4.55 -35.99 -31.16
N ASP A 146 -5.05 -37.20 -31.43
CA ASP A 146 -5.41 -37.71 -32.75
C ASP A 146 -6.40 -38.90 -32.61
N SER A 147 -7.57 -38.78 -33.22
CA SER A 147 -8.39 -39.91 -33.63
C SER A 147 -9.21 -39.48 -34.82
N SER A 148 -8.67 -39.76 -36.01
CA SER A 148 -9.36 -40.43 -37.12
C SER A 148 -8.66 -40.13 -38.46
N ASN A 149 -7.93 -41.10 -39.01
CA ASN A 149 -8.39 -41.91 -40.16
C ASN A 149 -7.33 -42.95 -40.56
#